data_AF-A0ABD3M6W0-F1
#
_entry.id   AF-A0ABD3M6W0-F1
#
_cell.length_a   1.000
_cell.length_b   1.000
_cell.length_c   1.000
_cell.angle_alpha   90.00
_cell.angle_beta   90.00
_cell.angle_gamma   90.00
#
_symmetry.space_group_name_H-M   'P 1'
#
loop_
_entity.id
_entity.type
_entity.pdbx_description
1 polymer ?
#
loop_
_entity_poly.entity_id
_entity_poly.type
_entity_poly.pdbx_seq_one_letter_code
_entity_poly.pdbx_strand_id
1 'polypeptide(L)'
;MVFLTPKVNRDILSDAGREGDAFFIMDAAYSSTATHAGCTCLGDYIADFCNDGCTGENGSDILRAVLNGLLNGGFSGLTNGHCAVNLSVPRCLSNAIGHTIDSRSREMICRWLEMTAFTALFRTHDGDYGTRECGGKSSLLSAHDDEIVMRSLARWSHVFVALSEYRLRLLNEASFKGYPVVRHPMLHFPNDAKFAGTGSGRKDDIISRTCSSSFMMGDLIYVAPVLKCGVVKRKVYLPAGAWTHLWSGDEVAGPHNFGKIVEVPAPIGEPPVFIRDCETMNKFVAILRKKRIIKTNKKSPGMKSTLISSMRRR
;
A
#
# COMPACT_ATOMS: atom_id res chain seq x y z
N MET A 1 -9.38 29.11 -1.33
CA MET A 1 -8.57 28.62 -2.47
C MET A 1 -8.70 27.11 -2.67
N VAL A 2 -8.48 26.28 -1.64
CA VAL A 2 -8.55 24.79 -1.70
C VAL A 2 -9.88 24.24 -2.28
N PHE A 3 -11.02 24.90 -2.01
CA PHE A 3 -12.34 24.43 -2.47
C PHE A 3 -12.58 24.56 -3.99
N LEU A 4 -11.90 25.51 -4.65
CA LEU A 4 -12.14 25.83 -6.06
C LEU A 4 -11.15 25.15 -7.00
N THR A 5 -9.94 24.84 -6.52
CA THR A 5 -8.87 24.27 -7.35
C THR A 5 -9.28 22.98 -8.08
N PRO A 6 -9.97 21.99 -7.45
CA PRO A 6 -10.41 20.80 -8.16
C PRO A 6 -11.37 21.12 -9.31
N LYS A 7 -12.30 22.06 -9.09
CA LYS A 7 -13.27 22.48 -10.10
C LYS A 7 -12.58 23.18 -11.27
N VAL A 8 -11.67 24.11 -11.00
CA VAL A 8 -10.92 24.82 -12.05
C VAL A 8 -10.16 23.84 -12.94
N ASN A 9 -9.47 22.85 -12.36
CA ASN A 9 -8.76 21.83 -13.15
C ASN A 9 -9.73 20.96 -13.98
N ARG A 10 -10.91 20.63 -13.44
CA ARG A 10 -11.94 19.90 -14.18
C ARG A 10 -12.48 20.71 -15.34
N ASP A 11 -12.80 21.98 -15.12
CA ASP A 11 -13.31 22.89 -16.15
C ASP A 11 -12.27 23.06 -17.28
N ILE A 12 -10.98 23.19 -16.95
CA ILE A 12 -9.89 23.22 -17.95
C ILE A 12 -9.84 21.94 -18.81
N LEU A 13 -10.01 20.76 -18.19
CA LEU A 13 -10.04 19.50 -18.95
C LEU A 13 -11.28 19.40 -19.85
N SER A 14 -12.43 19.87 -19.37
CA SER A 14 -13.67 19.94 -20.12
C SER A 14 -13.54 20.88 -21.32
N ASP A 15 -13.05 22.10 -21.11
CA ASP A 15 -12.86 23.11 -22.16
C ASP A 15 -11.84 22.66 -23.22
N ALA A 16 -10.85 21.86 -22.81
CA ALA A 16 -9.89 21.26 -23.73
C ALA A 16 -10.43 20.01 -24.47
N GLY A 17 -11.62 19.52 -24.13
CA GLY A 17 -12.19 18.28 -24.69
C GLY A 17 -11.39 17.03 -24.31
N ARG A 18 -10.74 17.03 -23.15
CA ARG A 18 -9.82 15.96 -22.69
C ARG A 18 -10.37 15.13 -21.53
N GLU A 19 -11.67 15.24 -21.26
CA GLU A 19 -12.31 14.38 -20.25
C GLU A 19 -12.18 12.91 -20.64
N GLY A 20 -11.83 12.05 -19.68
CA GLY A 20 -11.58 10.63 -19.91
C GLY A 20 -10.15 10.30 -20.35
N ASP A 21 -9.46 11.22 -21.03
CA ASP A 21 -8.09 11.02 -21.56
C ASP A 21 -7.00 11.67 -20.71
N ALA A 22 -7.37 12.58 -19.83
CA ALA A 22 -6.46 13.24 -18.89
C ALA A 22 -7.08 13.29 -17.49
N PHE A 23 -6.22 13.30 -16.49
CA PHE A 23 -6.60 13.48 -15.10
C PHE A 23 -5.54 14.30 -14.38
N PHE A 24 -5.93 14.89 -13.26
CA PHE A 24 -5.04 15.60 -12.35
C PHE A 24 -5.09 14.95 -10.98
N ILE A 25 -4.02 15.19 -10.22
CA ILE A 25 -3.84 14.69 -8.85
C ILE A 25 -3.97 15.89 -7.91
N MET A 26 -4.75 15.72 -6.84
CA MET A 26 -4.89 16.73 -5.78
C MET A 26 -4.36 16.21 -4.45
N ASP A 27 -3.56 17.04 -3.78
CA ASP A 27 -3.05 16.74 -2.44
C ASP A 27 -3.89 17.39 -1.33
N ALA A 28 -4.64 18.44 -1.67
CA ALA A 28 -5.58 19.11 -0.79
C ALA A 28 -7.02 18.78 -1.18
N ALA A 29 -7.86 18.49 -0.19
CA ALA A 29 -9.25 18.10 -0.41
C ALA A 29 -10.20 18.74 0.62
N TYR A 30 -11.45 18.90 0.20
CA TYR A 30 -12.59 19.29 1.04
C TYR A 30 -13.89 18.72 0.47
N SER A 31 -15.05 19.18 0.95
CA SER A 31 -16.38 18.65 0.65
C SER A 31 -16.71 18.47 -0.83
N SER A 32 -16.31 19.39 -1.71
CA SER A 32 -16.57 19.31 -3.16
C SER A 32 -15.45 18.64 -3.96
N THR A 33 -14.36 18.18 -3.33
CA THR A 33 -13.23 17.62 -4.07
C THR A 33 -13.62 16.31 -4.76
N ALA A 34 -14.40 15.46 -4.11
CA ALA A 34 -14.83 14.16 -4.64
C ALA A 34 -15.60 14.28 -5.96
N THR A 35 -16.30 15.40 -6.21
CA THR A 35 -17.07 15.60 -7.44
C THR A 35 -16.21 16.02 -8.63
N HIS A 36 -15.01 16.55 -8.39
CA HIS A 36 -14.18 17.14 -9.45
C HIS A 36 -12.84 16.44 -9.64
N ALA A 37 -12.18 16.00 -8.56
CA ALA A 37 -10.85 15.41 -8.62
C ALA A 37 -10.87 14.04 -9.29
N GLY A 38 -9.95 13.81 -10.23
CA GLY A 38 -9.77 12.48 -10.85
C GLY A 38 -9.04 11.50 -9.91
N CYS A 39 -8.07 12.00 -9.15
CA CYS A 39 -7.24 11.24 -8.23
C CYS A 39 -6.76 12.14 -7.07
N THR A 40 -6.51 11.55 -5.90
CA THR A 40 -5.90 12.25 -4.76
C THR A 40 -4.58 11.61 -4.35
N CYS A 41 -3.63 12.43 -3.91
CA CYS A 41 -2.39 11.99 -3.28
C CYS A 41 -2.43 12.35 -1.79
N LEU A 42 -1.91 11.49 -0.92
CA LEU A 42 -1.90 11.74 0.52
C LEU A 42 -0.78 12.68 1.01
N GLY A 43 -0.30 13.57 0.14
CA GLY A 43 0.67 14.60 0.48
C GLY A 43 2.03 14.06 0.96
N ASP A 44 2.80 14.97 1.53
CA ASP A 44 4.20 14.79 1.88
C ASP A 44 4.41 14.17 3.26
N TYR A 45 5.26 13.14 3.31
CA TYR A 45 5.52 12.36 4.51
C TYR A 45 6.99 12.42 4.92
N ILE A 46 7.31 12.40 6.22
CA ILE A 46 8.72 12.30 6.64
C ILE A 46 9.17 10.84 6.49
N ALA A 47 10.26 10.62 5.75
CA ALA A 47 10.82 9.29 5.54
C ALA A 47 11.63 8.84 6.76
N ASP A 48 10.99 8.18 7.73
CA ASP A 48 11.68 7.63 8.89
C ASP A 48 11.17 6.25 9.30
N PHE A 49 11.45 5.22 8.51
CA PHE A 49 10.94 3.89 8.83
C PHE A 49 11.80 3.11 9.84
N CYS A 50 13.09 3.49 10.00
CA CYS A 50 14.09 2.68 10.70
C CYS A 50 15.10 3.46 11.58
N ASN A 51 15.04 4.79 11.76
CA ASN A 51 15.92 5.53 12.69
C ASN A 51 15.17 5.73 14.03
N ASP A 52 15.72 5.43 15.22
CA ASP A 52 16.94 5.94 15.86
C ASP A 52 17.61 4.93 16.85
N GLY A 53 17.72 3.65 16.49
CA GLY A 53 18.15 2.62 17.45
C GLY A 53 17.00 2.10 18.32
N CYS A 54 15.78 2.61 18.13
CA CYS A 54 14.57 1.95 18.56
C CYS A 54 14.18 0.79 17.60
N THR A 55 14.85 -0.35 17.73
CA THR A 55 14.22 -1.63 17.33
C THR A 55 13.04 -1.88 18.28
N GLY A 56 11.84 -1.41 17.94
CA GLY A 56 10.70 -1.47 18.85
C GLY A 56 9.50 -0.62 18.40
N GLU A 57 8.60 -0.33 19.34
CA GLU A 57 7.33 0.36 19.10
C GLU A 57 7.45 1.82 18.61
N ASN A 58 8.66 2.38 18.57
CA ASN A 58 8.95 3.82 18.35
C ASN A 58 9.44 4.20 16.93
N GLY A 59 9.54 3.27 15.96
CA GLY A 59 9.82 3.65 14.56
C GLY A 59 8.66 4.46 13.97
N SER A 60 8.91 5.38 13.01
CA SER A 60 7.81 6.22 12.50
C SER A 60 6.72 5.38 11.81
N ASP A 61 5.48 5.73 12.11
CA ASP A 61 4.28 5.01 11.64
C ASP A 61 3.87 5.48 10.23
N ILE A 62 4.84 5.78 9.36
CA ILE A 62 4.60 6.51 8.12
C ILE A 62 3.69 5.74 7.15
N LEU A 63 3.96 4.46 6.93
CA LEU A 63 3.12 3.60 6.10
C LEU A 63 1.73 3.40 6.73
N ARG A 64 1.62 3.45 8.07
CA ARG A 64 0.33 3.41 8.77
C ARG A 64 -0.44 4.71 8.53
N ALA A 65 0.21 5.86 8.56
CA ALA A 65 -0.42 7.15 8.25
C ALA A 65 -0.95 7.19 6.82
N VAL A 66 -0.16 6.70 5.85
CA VAL A 66 -0.59 6.55 4.45
C VAL A 66 -1.82 5.63 4.35
N LEU A 67 -1.78 4.44 4.97
CA LEU A 67 -2.92 3.53 4.94
C LEU A 67 -4.18 4.17 5.56
N ASN A 68 -4.05 4.82 6.71
CA ASN A 68 -5.17 5.52 7.35
C ASN A 68 -5.72 6.62 6.45
N GLY A 69 -4.86 7.39 5.77
CA GLY A 69 -5.28 8.39 4.79
C GLY A 69 -6.07 7.79 3.63
N LEU A 70 -5.63 6.64 3.09
CA LEU A 70 -6.32 5.96 1.98
C LEU A 70 -7.72 5.51 2.42
N LEU A 71 -7.83 4.90 3.61
CA LEU A 71 -9.07 4.37 4.14
C LEU A 71 -10.07 5.50 4.50
N ASN A 72 -9.62 6.53 5.19
CA ASN A 72 -10.46 7.69 5.54
C ASN A 72 -10.87 8.49 4.30
N GLY A 73 -9.95 8.67 3.34
CA GLY A 73 -10.25 9.30 2.06
C GLY A 73 -11.32 8.52 1.31
N GLY A 74 -11.22 7.19 1.26
CA GLY A 74 -12.22 6.33 0.65
C GLY A 74 -13.61 6.48 1.27
N PHE A 75 -13.72 6.52 2.60
CA PHE A 75 -14.99 6.82 3.29
C PHE A 75 -15.52 8.23 3.01
N SER A 76 -14.62 9.17 2.75
CA SER A 76 -14.96 10.57 2.43
C SER A 76 -15.29 10.78 0.94
N GLY A 77 -15.43 9.70 0.15
CA GLY A 77 -15.74 9.76 -1.28
C GLY A 77 -14.53 10.03 -2.20
N LEU A 78 -13.31 10.08 -1.66
CA LEU A 78 -12.08 10.16 -2.46
C LEU A 78 -11.71 8.75 -2.93
N THR A 79 -12.41 8.28 -3.96
CA THR A 79 -12.40 6.87 -4.40
C THR A 79 -11.09 6.40 -5.02
N ASN A 80 -10.33 7.34 -5.60
CA ASN A 80 -9.09 7.10 -6.33
C ASN A 80 -7.87 7.67 -5.58
N GLY A 81 -7.74 7.32 -4.31
CA GLY A 81 -6.60 7.73 -3.48
C GLY A 81 -5.34 6.93 -3.78
N HIS A 82 -4.19 7.61 -3.75
CA HIS A 82 -2.86 7.00 -3.71
C HIS A 82 -1.92 7.81 -2.82
N CYS A 83 -0.70 7.31 -2.65
CA CYS A 83 0.40 8.11 -2.15
C CYS A 83 1.63 7.74 -2.96
N ALA A 84 2.33 8.74 -3.50
CA ALA A 84 3.54 8.44 -4.24
C ALA A 84 4.58 7.81 -3.32
N VAL A 85 5.12 6.70 -3.79
CA VAL A 85 6.23 6.02 -3.13
C VAL A 85 7.39 7.00 -3.10
N ASN A 86 7.98 7.17 -1.91
CA ASN A 86 9.14 8.04 -1.73
C ASN A 86 8.83 9.55 -1.89
N LEU A 87 7.54 9.93 -1.86
CA LEU A 87 7.11 11.31 -1.59
C LEU A 87 7.43 11.62 -0.13
N SER A 88 8.70 11.87 0.10
CA SER A 88 9.18 12.27 1.40
C SER A 88 9.97 13.53 1.28
N VAL A 89 9.57 14.51 2.07
CA VAL A 89 10.35 15.73 2.26
C VAL A 89 11.47 15.34 3.21
N PRO A 90 12.73 15.22 2.74
CA PRO A 90 13.85 15.20 3.66
C PRO A 90 13.91 16.60 4.27
N ARG A 91 13.34 16.77 5.46
CA ARG A 91 13.70 17.94 6.24
C ARG A 91 14.90 17.55 7.08
N CYS A 92 16.01 18.26 6.90
CA CYS A 92 17.04 18.40 7.92
C CYS A 92 16.41 19.11 9.14
N LEU A 93 15.46 18.46 9.84
CA LEU A 93 14.97 18.91 11.13
C LEU A 93 16.03 18.49 12.14
N SER A 94 16.90 19.43 12.53
CA SER A 94 17.68 19.25 13.74
C SER A 94 16.71 19.29 14.92
N ASN A 95 16.63 18.20 15.67
CA ASN A 95 16.05 18.31 17.01
C ASN A 95 17.06 18.99 17.95
N ALA A 96 16.61 19.47 19.11
CA ALA A 96 17.46 20.15 20.10
C ALA A 96 18.64 19.29 20.63
N ILE A 97 18.70 18.01 20.23
CA ILE A 97 19.67 16.99 20.65
C ILE A 97 20.65 16.66 19.49
N GLY A 98 20.51 17.31 18.32
CA GLY A 98 21.45 17.17 17.21
C GLY A 98 21.23 15.96 16.30
N HIS A 99 20.08 15.29 16.38
CA HIS A 99 19.70 14.27 15.40
C HIS A 99 19.03 14.91 14.17
N THR A 100 19.47 14.49 12.99
CA THR A 100 18.88 14.87 11.70
C THR A 100 18.03 13.71 11.18
N ILE A 101 16.77 13.97 10.79
CA ILE A 101 15.91 12.97 10.14
C ILE A 101 16.23 12.97 8.64
N ASP A 102 17.27 12.24 8.23
CA ASP A 102 17.88 12.41 6.90
C ASP A 102 18.04 11.14 6.06
N SER A 103 17.48 9.98 6.43
CA SER A 103 17.72 8.74 5.69
C SER A 103 16.47 7.95 5.30
N ARG A 104 16.35 7.69 3.99
CA ARG A 104 15.37 6.75 3.41
C ARG A 104 15.98 5.34 3.42
N SER A 105 15.32 4.38 4.07
CA SER A 105 15.79 2.98 4.05
C SER A 105 15.29 2.22 2.81
N ARG A 106 16.11 1.30 2.27
CA ARG A 106 15.71 0.39 1.18
C ARG A 106 14.45 -0.40 1.53
N GLU A 107 14.38 -0.88 2.78
CA GLU A 107 13.23 -1.63 3.27
C GLU A 107 11.96 -0.78 3.19
N MET A 108 11.99 0.46 3.67
CA MET A 108 10.83 1.36 3.60
C MET A 108 10.31 1.49 2.18
N ILE A 109 11.18 1.81 1.22
CA ILE A 109 10.76 2.01 -0.18
C ILE A 109 10.17 0.72 -0.73
N CYS A 110 10.78 -0.43 -0.46
CA CYS A 110 10.25 -1.72 -0.92
C CYS A 110 8.89 -2.06 -0.29
N ARG A 111 8.70 -1.84 1.03
CA ARG A 111 7.42 -2.03 1.72
C ARG A 111 6.34 -1.06 1.25
N TRP A 112 6.74 0.14 0.83
CA TRP A 112 5.83 1.11 0.24
C TRP A 112 5.37 0.67 -1.15
N LEU A 113 6.29 0.21 -2.01
CA LEU A 113 5.97 -0.35 -3.34
C LEU A 113 5.04 -1.56 -3.23
N GLU A 114 5.30 -2.44 -2.26
CA GLU A 114 4.45 -3.58 -1.91
C GLU A 114 3.00 -3.17 -1.66
N MET A 115 2.78 -2.11 -0.88
CA MET A 115 1.45 -1.62 -0.53
C MET A 115 0.78 -0.92 -1.71
N THR A 116 1.48 0.01 -2.38
CA THR A 116 0.87 0.88 -3.40
C THR A 116 0.55 0.16 -4.70
N ALA A 117 1.18 -0.98 -4.98
CA ALA A 117 0.81 -1.84 -6.11
C ALA A 117 -0.66 -2.34 -6.06
N PHE A 118 -1.27 -2.34 -4.88
CA PHE A 118 -2.67 -2.69 -4.65
C PHE A 118 -3.58 -1.48 -4.42
N THR A 119 -3.21 -0.31 -4.96
CA THR A 119 -4.01 0.93 -4.89
C THR A 119 -4.44 1.41 -6.28
N ALA A 120 -5.10 2.58 -6.36
CA ALA A 120 -5.60 3.13 -7.62
C ALA A 120 -4.48 3.56 -8.59
N LEU A 121 -3.38 4.10 -8.06
CA LEU A 121 -2.27 4.64 -8.86
C LEU A 121 -0.92 4.21 -8.26
N PHE A 122 0.00 3.78 -9.12
CA PHE A 122 1.35 3.38 -8.74
C PHE A 122 2.36 4.37 -9.29
N ARG A 123 2.80 5.28 -8.41
CA ARG A 123 3.65 6.42 -8.75
C ARG A 123 4.79 6.53 -7.75
N THR A 124 5.99 6.85 -8.22
CA THR A 124 7.14 7.23 -7.38
C THR A 124 7.30 8.74 -7.33
N HIS A 125 8.10 9.22 -6.38
CA HIS A 125 8.52 10.60 -6.28
C HIS A 125 9.93 10.62 -5.68
N ASP A 126 10.82 11.48 -6.18
CA ASP A 126 12.20 11.53 -5.67
C ASP A 126 12.34 12.45 -4.44
N GLY A 127 11.24 13.11 -4.07
CA GLY A 127 11.14 14.09 -2.99
C GLY A 127 11.79 15.41 -3.38
N ASP A 128 11.89 16.31 -2.42
CA ASP A 128 12.69 17.52 -2.59
C ASP A 128 14.17 17.13 -2.54
N TYR A 129 14.95 17.54 -3.54
CA TYR A 129 16.40 17.47 -3.46
C TYR A 129 16.78 18.51 -2.42
N GLY A 130 16.97 18.08 -1.17
CA GLY A 130 17.35 18.94 -0.06
C GLY A 130 18.31 20.02 -0.56
N THR A 131 17.97 21.28 -0.31
CA THR A 131 18.79 22.41 -0.72
C THR A 131 20.24 22.09 -0.37
N ARG A 132 21.17 22.46 -1.26
CA ARG A 132 22.63 22.24 -1.12
C ARG A 132 23.23 22.73 0.21
N GLU A 133 22.42 23.38 1.05
CA GLU A 133 22.68 23.91 2.37
C GLU A 133 22.95 22.82 3.44
N CYS A 134 22.50 21.56 3.27
CA CYS A 134 22.85 20.45 4.18
C CYS A 134 24.15 19.69 3.80
N GLY A 135 25.22 20.40 3.40
CA GLY A 135 26.57 19.82 3.43
C GLY A 135 26.92 18.76 2.37
N GLY A 136 26.28 18.79 1.19
CA GLY A 136 26.87 18.24 -0.04
C GLY A 136 26.83 16.70 -0.24
N LYS A 137 26.12 15.93 0.58
CA LYS A 137 25.82 14.52 0.27
C LYS A 137 24.30 14.34 0.14
N SER A 138 23.84 14.05 -1.08
CA SER A 138 22.48 13.56 -1.30
C SER A 138 22.33 12.22 -0.57
N SER A 139 21.70 12.22 0.60
CA SER A 139 21.28 10.99 1.30
C SER A 139 19.97 10.42 0.72
N LEU A 140 19.51 10.96 -0.40
CA LEU A 140 18.20 10.68 -0.98
C LEU A 140 18.30 9.49 -1.91
N LEU A 141 17.98 8.30 -1.38
CA LEU A 141 17.79 7.12 -2.20
C LEU A 141 16.58 7.36 -3.12
N SER A 142 16.82 7.58 -4.41
CA SER A 142 15.78 7.44 -5.42
C SER A 142 15.56 5.96 -5.74
N ALA A 143 14.38 5.62 -6.27
CA ALA A 143 14.08 4.28 -6.73
C ALA A 143 15.02 3.78 -7.85
N HIS A 144 15.66 4.68 -8.60
CA HIS A 144 16.56 4.32 -9.70
C HIS A 144 18.05 4.28 -9.31
N ASP A 145 18.43 4.83 -8.15
CA ASP A 145 19.83 4.91 -7.70
C ASP A 145 20.33 3.63 -7.02
N ASP A 146 19.43 2.68 -6.73
CA ASP A 146 19.74 1.44 -6.02
C ASP A 146 19.15 0.22 -6.73
N GLU A 147 20.00 -0.76 -7.05
CA GLU A 147 19.61 -1.94 -7.83
C GLU A 147 18.52 -2.77 -7.15
N ILE A 148 18.53 -2.86 -5.81
CA ILE A 148 17.53 -3.62 -5.06
C ILE A 148 16.17 -2.92 -5.16
N VAL A 149 16.16 -1.60 -4.96
CA VAL A 149 14.94 -0.80 -5.06
C VAL A 149 14.40 -0.80 -6.48
N MET A 150 15.27 -0.65 -7.48
CA MET A 150 14.89 -0.68 -8.90
C MET A 150 14.29 -2.04 -9.30
N ARG A 151 14.87 -3.15 -8.83
CA ARG A 151 14.32 -4.49 -9.03
C ARG A 151 12.97 -4.67 -8.35
N SER A 152 12.80 -4.11 -7.16
CA SER A 152 11.52 -4.08 -6.45
C SER A 152 10.47 -3.29 -7.23
N LEU A 153 10.83 -2.09 -7.73
CA LEU A 153 9.97 -1.26 -8.57
C LEU A 153 9.53 -2.02 -9.83
N ALA A 154 10.45 -2.67 -10.54
CA ALA A 154 10.13 -3.45 -11.73
C ALA A 154 9.17 -4.62 -11.42
N ARG A 155 9.42 -5.37 -10.33
CA ARG A 155 8.55 -6.45 -9.87
C ARG A 155 7.13 -5.94 -9.58
N TRP A 156 7.00 -4.86 -8.82
CA TRP A 156 5.71 -4.33 -8.40
C TRP A 156 4.96 -3.60 -9.51
N SER A 157 5.66 -2.97 -10.46
CA SER A 157 5.07 -2.48 -11.71
C SER A 157 4.40 -3.62 -12.50
N HIS A 158 5.02 -4.80 -12.58
CA HIS A 158 4.39 -5.94 -13.22
C HIS A 158 3.17 -6.47 -12.47
N VAL A 159 3.18 -6.47 -11.14
CA VAL A 159 2.00 -6.84 -10.34
C VAL A 159 0.87 -5.83 -10.56
N PHE A 160 1.18 -4.54 -10.52
CA PHE A 160 0.21 -3.46 -10.75
C PHE A 160 -0.44 -3.60 -12.14
N VAL A 161 0.37 -3.82 -13.19
CA VAL A 161 -0.13 -4.05 -14.56
C VAL A 161 -0.94 -5.34 -14.68
N ALA A 162 -0.55 -6.42 -14.00
CA ALA A 162 -1.29 -7.68 -14.02
C ALA A 162 -2.70 -7.56 -13.38
N LEU A 163 -2.93 -6.53 -12.57
CA LEU A 163 -4.22 -6.21 -11.97
C LEU A 163 -5.05 -5.21 -12.79
N SER A 164 -4.62 -4.80 -14.00
CA SER A 164 -5.27 -3.74 -14.78
C SER A 164 -6.75 -3.99 -15.05
N GLU A 165 -7.11 -5.20 -15.51
CA GLU A 165 -8.51 -5.60 -15.76
C GLU A 165 -9.36 -5.43 -14.49
N TYR A 166 -8.88 -5.94 -13.36
CA TYR A 166 -9.57 -5.81 -12.09
C TYR A 166 -9.62 -4.34 -11.63
N ARG A 167 -8.54 -3.56 -11.82
CA ARG A 167 -8.50 -2.13 -11.48
C ARG A 167 -9.56 -1.36 -12.24
N LEU A 168 -9.69 -1.60 -13.54
CA LEU A 168 -10.66 -0.93 -14.39
C LEU A 168 -12.08 -1.22 -13.93
N ARG A 169 -12.38 -2.46 -13.51
CA ARG A 169 -13.66 -2.77 -12.86
C ARG A 169 -13.88 -1.92 -11.61
N LEU A 170 -12.89 -1.81 -10.73
CA LEU A 170 -13.00 -1.02 -9.50
C LEU A 170 -13.12 0.48 -9.77
N LEU A 171 -12.43 1.01 -10.77
CA LEU A 171 -12.55 2.42 -11.20
C LEU A 171 -13.94 2.70 -11.78
N ASN A 172 -14.53 1.76 -12.53
CA ASN A 172 -15.92 1.86 -12.96
C ASN A 172 -16.89 1.84 -11.76
N GLU A 173 -16.70 0.92 -10.81
CA GLU A 173 -17.50 0.92 -9.57
C GLU A 173 -17.37 2.22 -8.78
N ALA A 174 -16.17 2.80 -8.70
CA ALA A 174 -15.94 4.10 -8.11
C ALA A 174 -16.75 5.20 -8.81
N SER A 175 -16.77 5.20 -10.14
CA SER A 175 -17.49 6.21 -10.93
C SER A 175 -19.02 6.10 -10.80
N PHE A 176 -19.58 4.89 -10.76
CA PHE A 176 -21.05 4.71 -10.74
C PHE A 176 -21.64 4.58 -9.33
N LYS A 177 -20.88 4.03 -8.37
CA LYS A 177 -21.38 3.71 -7.02
C LYS A 177 -20.67 4.47 -5.91
N GLY A 178 -19.59 5.20 -6.21
CA GLY A 178 -18.78 5.86 -5.21
C GLY A 178 -17.95 4.90 -4.34
N TYR A 179 -17.79 3.64 -4.75
CA TYR A 179 -17.01 2.67 -3.97
C TYR A 179 -15.52 2.87 -4.19
N PRO A 180 -14.71 3.14 -3.14
CA PRO A 180 -13.29 3.40 -3.32
C PRO A 180 -12.56 2.14 -3.80
N VAL A 181 -11.44 2.32 -4.51
CA VAL A 181 -10.58 1.21 -4.95
C VAL A 181 -9.96 0.50 -3.73
N VAL A 182 -9.48 1.29 -2.78
CA VAL A 182 -8.97 0.85 -1.47
C VAL A 182 -10.10 0.99 -0.45
N ARG A 183 -10.52 -0.13 0.13
CA ARG A 183 -11.71 -0.23 0.97
C ARG A 183 -11.32 -0.65 2.37
N HIS A 184 -11.92 0.01 3.36
CA HIS A 184 -11.88 -0.53 4.72
C HIS A 184 -12.66 -1.86 4.74
N PRO A 185 -12.15 -2.94 5.37
CA PRO A 185 -12.83 -4.23 5.34
C PRO A 185 -14.27 -4.21 5.86
N MET A 186 -14.59 -3.28 6.78
CA MET A 186 -15.97 -3.03 7.26
C MET A 186 -16.99 -2.82 6.13
N LEU A 187 -16.60 -2.28 4.96
CA LEU A 187 -17.50 -2.13 3.81
C LEU A 187 -18.00 -3.48 3.26
N HIS A 188 -17.21 -4.53 3.43
CA HIS A 188 -17.54 -5.90 2.99
C HIS A 188 -18.03 -6.79 4.14
N PHE A 189 -17.65 -6.45 5.38
CA PHE A 189 -17.96 -7.22 6.58
C PHE A 189 -18.57 -6.33 7.67
N PRO A 190 -19.73 -5.68 7.43
CA PRO A 190 -20.32 -4.73 8.38
C PRO A 190 -20.78 -5.39 9.68
N ASN A 191 -21.09 -6.69 9.64
CA ASN A 191 -21.54 -7.47 10.79
C ASN A 191 -20.37 -8.05 11.62
N ASP A 192 -19.12 -7.89 11.16
CA ASP A 192 -17.96 -8.32 11.91
C ASP A 192 -17.47 -7.19 12.83
N ALA A 193 -17.86 -7.28 14.09
CA ALA A 193 -17.58 -6.30 15.15
C ALA A 193 -16.08 -5.99 15.32
N LYS A 194 -15.18 -6.84 14.80
CA LYS A 194 -13.74 -6.61 14.87
C LYS A 194 -13.28 -5.47 13.95
N PHE A 195 -13.98 -5.22 12.84
CA PHE A 195 -13.68 -4.08 11.96
C PHE A 195 -14.37 -2.79 12.39
N ALA A 196 -15.49 -2.88 13.13
CA ALA A 196 -16.22 -1.70 13.62
C ALA A 196 -15.55 -1.01 14.82
N GLY A 197 -14.44 -1.55 15.35
CA GLY A 197 -13.79 -1.03 16.55
C GLY A 197 -14.60 -1.22 17.84
N THR A 198 -15.72 -1.96 17.77
CA THR A 198 -16.59 -2.31 18.91
C THR A 198 -16.15 -3.60 19.63
N GLY A 199 -15.01 -4.18 19.24
CA GLY A 199 -14.42 -5.35 19.91
C GLY A 199 -13.59 -4.98 21.14
N SER A 200 -13.64 -5.83 22.18
CA SER A 200 -12.88 -5.94 23.44
C SER A 200 -12.53 -4.68 24.27
N GLY A 201 -12.72 -3.44 23.77
CA GLY A 201 -12.34 -2.20 24.44
C GLY A 201 -10.83 -1.99 24.62
N ARG A 202 -9.99 -2.99 24.28
CA ARG A 202 -8.53 -2.93 24.37
C ARG A 202 -7.98 -2.61 22.99
N LYS A 203 -7.58 -1.35 22.79
CA LYS A 203 -6.93 -0.87 21.54
C LYS A 203 -5.72 -1.71 21.12
N ASP A 204 -5.11 -2.44 22.05
CA ASP A 204 -3.84 -3.16 21.87
C ASP A 204 -3.97 -4.65 21.55
N ASP A 205 -5.19 -5.20 21.42
CA ASP A 205 -5.32 -6.60 21.05
C ASP A 205 -4.88 -6.85 19.60
N ILE A 206 -4.38 -8.08 19.34
CA ILE A 206 -3.81 -8.45 18.03
C ILE A 206 -4.82 -8.26 16.89
N ILE A 207 -6.12 -8.39 17.19
CA ILE A 207 -7.23 -8.25 16.24
C ILE A 207 -7.43 -6.78 15.85
N SER A 208 -7.51 -5.86 16.81
CA SER A 208 -7.60 -4.42 16.58
C SER A 208 -6.42 -3.94 15.74
N ARG A 209 -5.21 -4.39 16.09
CA ARG A 209 -3.98 -4.01 15.37
C ARG A 209 -3.99 -4.50 13.92
N THR A 210 -4.38 -5.75 13.66
CA THR A 210 -4.42 -6.27 12.28
C THR A 210 -5.58 -5.68 11.47
N CYS A 211 -6.75 -5.44 12.07
CA CYS A 211 -7.91 -4.87 11.36
C CYS A 211 -7.63 -3.42 10.96
N SER A 212 -7.06 -2.61 11.86
CA SER A 212 -6.65 -1.22 11.56
C SER A 212 -5.38 -1.10 10.72
N SER A 213 -4.79 -2.22 10.27
CA SER A 213 -3.60 -2.23 9.42
C SER A 213 -3.75 -3.12 8.19
N SER A 214 -5.00 -3.37 7.78
CA SER A 214 -5.33 -4.14 6.57
C SER A 214 -6.39 -3.41 5.76
N PHE A 215 -6.46 -3.71 4.47
CA PHE A 215 -7.46 -3.16 3.57
C PHE A 215 -7.91 -4.19 2.54
N MET A 216 -9.06 -3.92 1.96
CA MET A 216 -9.59 -4.63 0.82
C MET A 216 -9.28 -3.82 -0.45
N MET A 217 -8.67 -4.43 -1.46
CA MET A 217 -8.67 -3.87 -2.82
C MET A 217 -9.89 -4.43 -3.54
N GLY A 218 -10.93 -3.60 -3.66
CA GLY A 218 -12.23 -4.05 -4.11
C GLY A 218 -12.82 -5.14 -3.21
N ASP A 219 -13.47 -6.13 -3.80
CA ASP A 219 -14.12 -7.28 -3.13
C ASP A 219 -13.28 -8.57 -3.13
N LEU A 220 -12.24 -8.66 -3.97
CA LEU A 220 -11.51 -9.92 -4.22
C LEU A 220 -10.16 -10.05 -3.52
N ILE A 221 -9.53 -8.96 -3.07
CA ILE A 221 -8.15 -8.99 -2.54
C ILE A 221 -8.13 -8.35 -1.15
N TYR A 222 -7.62 -9.09 -0.16
CA TYR A 222 -7.34 -8.61 1.19
C TYR A 222 -5.83 -8.43 1.36
N VAL A 223 -5.37 -7.25 1.76
CA VAL A 223 -3.96 -6.89 1.88
C VAL A 223 -3.66 -6.44 3.31
N ALA A 224 -2.63 -7.02 3.92
CA ALA A 224 -2.15 -6.65 5.25
C ALA A 224 -0.67 -6.22 5.16
N PRO A 225 -0.39 -4.99 4.65
CA PRO A 225 0.95 -4.52 4.29
C PRO A 225 1.85 -4.38 5.51
N VAL A 226 3.13 -4.74 5.42
CA VAL A 226 4.12 -4.57 6.52
C VAL A 226 4.38 -3.09 6.78
N LEU A 227 4.05 -2.63 8.00
CA LEU A 227 4.10 -1.21 8.38
C LEU A 227 5.25 -0.86 9.34
N LYS A 228 6.08 -1.84 9.73
CA LYS A 228 7.23 -1.64 10.62
C LYS A 228 8.48 -2.32 10.06
N CYS A 229 9.62 -1.71 10.30
CA CYS A 229 10.94 -2.19 9.88
C CYS A 229 11.29 -3.54 10.52
N GLY A 230 11.99 -4.41 9.78
CA GLY A 230 12.48 -5.70 10.26
C GLY A 230 11.43 -6.81 10.40
N VAL A 231 10.18 -6.57 10.01
CA VAL A 231 9.10 -7.56 10.12
C VAL A 231 9.20 -8.58 8.98
N VAL A 232 9.33 -9.86 9.31
CA VAL A 232 9.45 -10.99 8.35
C VAL A 232 8.32 -12.02 8.45
N LYS A 233 7.43 -11.88 9.44
CA LYS A 233 6.20 -12.66 9.63
C LYS A 233 5.12 -11.75 10.18
N ARG A 234 3.86 -12.05 9.88
CA ARG A 234 2.73 -11.26 10.36
C ARG A 234 1.55 -12.14 10.76
N LYS A 235 0.96 -11.84 11.91
CA LYS A 235 -0.37 -12.33 12.28
C LYS A 235 -1.43 -11.44 11.63
N VAL A 236 -2.35 -12.06 10.91
CA VAL A 236 -3.42 -11.39 10.16
C VAL A 236 -4.76 -11.96 10.57
N TYR A 237 -5.71 -11.11 10.95
CA TYR A 237 -7.11 -11.51 11.03
C TYR A 237 -7.69 -11.50 9.62
N LEU A 238 -8.16 -12.65 9.16
CA LEU A 238 -8.92 -12.78 7.93
C LEU A 238 -10.41 -12.79 8.27
N PRO A 239 -11.22 -11.99 7.57
CA PRO A 239 -12.67 -12.04 7.71
C PRO A 239 -13.22 -13.38 7.23
N ALA A 240 -14.50 -13.65 7.53
CA ALA A 240 -15.21 -14.82 7.04
C ALA A 240 -15.10 -14.96 5.51
N GLY A 241 -14.97 -16.21 5.04
CA GLY A 241 -14.82 -16.54 3.63
C GLY A 241 -13.55 -17.35 3.32
N ALA A 242 -13.52 -17.88 2.09
CA ALA A 242 -12.38 -18.64 1.58
C ALA A 242 -11.29 -17.69 1.08
N TRP A 243 -10.07 -17.86 1.59
CA TRP A 243 -8.92 -17.01 1.28
C TRP A 243 -7.70 -17.85 0.93
N THR A 244 -7.10 -17.57 -0.22
CA THR A 244 -5.85 -18.16 -0.68
C THR A 244 -4.71 -17.14 -0.51
N HIS A 245 -3.62 -17.56 0.11
CA HIS A 245 -2.42 -16.74 0.22
C HIS A 245 -1.72 -16.64 -1.15
N LEU A 246 -1.53 -15.42 -1.66
CA LEU A 246 -1.10 -15.18 -3.05
C LEU A 246 0.25 -15.84 -3.40
N TRP A 247 1.21 -15.82 -2.48
CA TRP A 247 2.59 -16.22 -2.78
C TRP A 247 2.81 -17.73 -2.70
N SER A 248 2.23 -18.37 -1.68
CA SER A 248 2.34 -19.83 -1.52
C SER A 248 1.27 -20.59 -2.30
N GLY A 249 0.12 -19.96 -2.55
CA GLY A 249 -1.05 -20.61 -3.13
C GLY A 249 -1.82 -21.48 -2.14
N ASP A 250 -1.47 -21.43 -0.85
CA ASP A 250 -2.16 -22.21 0.18
C ASP A 250 -3.50 -21.57 0.53
N GLU A 251 -4.53 -22.39 0.70
CA GLU A 251 -5.77 -21.98 1.32
C GLU A 251 -5.54 -21.81 2.83
N VAL A 252 -5.67 -20.58 3.34
CA VAL A 252 -5.34 -20.24 4.73
C VAL A 252 -6.59 -20.05 5.60
N ALA A 253 -7.74 -19.82 4.97
CA ALA A 253 -9.05 -19.82 5.58
C ALA A 253 -10.03 -20.49 4.61
N GLY A 254 -10.78 -21.47 5.11
CA GLY A 254 -11.85 -22.14 4.36
C GLY A 254 -13.17 -21.38 4.40
N PRO A 255 -14.23 -21.86 3.73
CA PRO A 255 -15.55 -21.24 3.67
C PRO A 255 -16.27 -21.37 5.03
N HIS A 256 -15.78 -20.65 6.02
CA HIS A 256 -16.36 -20.57 7.35
C HIS A 256 -17.09 -19.23 7.50
N ASN A 257 -18.21 -19.26 8.24
CA ASN A 257 -19.00 -18.07 8.55
C ASN A 257 -18.38 -17.19 9.66
N PHE A 258 -17.13 -17.46 10.04
CA PHE A 258 -16.40 -16.70 11.05
C PHE A 258 -14.98 -16.40 10.54
N GLY A 259 -14.45 -15.23 10.88
CA GLY A 259 -13.06 -14.90 10.56
C GLY A 259 -12.06 -15.57 11.51
N LYS A 260 -10.80 -15.66 11.06
CA LYS A 260 -9.73 -16.43 11.70
C LYS A 260 -8.42 -15.67 11.71
N ILE A 261 -7.63 -15.82 12.77
CA ILE A 261 -6.25 -15.33 12.80
C ILE A 261 -5.33 -16.36 12.16
N VAL A 262 -4.51 -15.92 11.20
CA VAL A 262 -3.46 -16.70 10.57
C VAL A 262 -2.11 -16.04 10.78
N GLU A 263 -1.03 -16.81 10.88
CA GLU A 263 0.34 -16.28 10.85
C GLU A 263 1.00 -16.70 9.54
N VAL A 264 1.48 -15.73 8.78
CA VAL A 264 2.10 -15.98 7.47
C VAL A 264 3.50 -15.37 7.37
N PRO A 265 4.40 -15.96 6.55
CA PRO A 265 5.62 -15.30 6.14
C PRO A 265 5.32 -13.97 5.47
N ALA A 266 6.15 -12.97 5.75
CA ALA A 266 6.07 -11.64 5.16
C ALA A 266 7.48 -11.10 4.81
N PRO A 267 8.34 -11.85 4.09
CA PRO A 267 9.62 -11.31 3.65
C PRO A 267 9.40 -10.13 2.68
N ILE A 268 10.44 -9.33 2.46
CA ILE A 268 10.39 -8.27 1.44
C ILE A 268 10.12 -8.91 0.07
N GLY A 269 9.14 -8.40 -0.66
CA GLY A 269 8.67 -8.89 -1.96
C GLY A 269 7.48 -9.85 -1.91
N GLU A 270 7.06 -10.30 -0.72
CA GLU A 270 5.91 -11.18 -0.49
C GLU A 270 5.07 -10.70 0.73
N PRO A 271 4.48 -9.49 0.68
CA PRO A 271 3.64 -8.96 1.76
C PRO A 271 2.38 -9.82 1.92
N PRO A 272 1.79 -9.96 3.11
CA PRO A 272 0.56 -10.74 3.30
C PRO A 272 -0.59 -10.24 2.39
N VAL A 273 -0.89 -11.02 1.36
CA VAL A 273 -1.93 -10.75 0.36
C VAL A 273 -2.73 -12.01 0.17
N PHE A 274 -4.05 -11.87 0.26
CA PHE A 274 -4.99 -12.97 0.19
C PHE A 274 -6.03 -12.66 -0.89
N ILE A 275 -6.33 -13.65 -1.70
CA ILE A 275 -7.24 -13.53 -2.83
C ILE A 275 -8.39 -14.51 -2.68
N ARG A 276 -9.56 -14.12 -3.19
CA ARG A 276 -10.68 -15.03 -3.37
C ARG A 276 -10.49 -15.85 -4.64
N ASP A 277 -10.89 -17.12 -4.62
CA ASP A 277 -10.92 -17.94 -5.82
C ASP A 277 -12.06 -17.50 -6.75
N CYS A 278 -11.69 -17.03 -7.93
CA CYS A 278 -12.60 -16.65 -9.02
C CYS A 278 -11.81 -16.52 -10.32
N GLU A 279 -12.52 -16.46 -11.45
CA GLU A 279 -11.90 -16.37 -12.78
C GLU A 279 -10.91 -15.20 -12.91
N THR A 280 -11.28 -14.00 -12.43
CA THR A 280 -10.41 -12.81 -12.49
C THR A 280 -9.11 -13.00 -11.71
N MET A 281 -9.18 -13.57 -10.50
CA MET A 281 -7.99 -13.83 -9.69
C MET A 281 -7.15 -14.98 -10.26
N ASN A 282 -7.78 -15.99 -10.88
CA ASN A 282 -7.08 -17.06 -11.57
C ASN A 282 -6.30 -16.56 -12.79
N LYS A 283 -6.86 -15.63 -13.58
CA LYS A 283 -6.14 -14.92 -14.66
C LYS A 283 -4.95 -14.12 -14.11
N PHE A 284 -5.17 -13.34 -13.05
CA PHE A 284 -4.12 -12.58 -12.38
C PHE A 284 -2.94 -13.48 -11.93
N VAL A 285 -3.23 -14.56 -11.20
CA VAL A 285 -2.24 -15.55 -10.75
C VAL A 285 -1.50 -16.18 -11.94
N ALA A 286 -2.20 -16.50 -13.03
CA ALA A 286 -1.57 -17.03 -14.24
C ALA A 286 -0.58 -16.05 -14.87
N ILE A 287 -0.90 -14.75 -14.92
CA ILE A 287 0.00 -13.69 -15.40
C ILE A 287 1.25 -13.62 -14.52
N LEU A 288 1.10 -13.64 -13.19
CA LEU A 288 2.24 -13.59 -12.27
C LEU A 288 3.16 -14.81 -12.43
N ARG A 289 2.60 -16.01 -12.62
CA ARG A 289 3.36 -17.23 -12.90
C ARG A 289 4.12 -17.13 -14.23
N LYS A 290 3.46 -16.66 -15.30
CA LYS A 290 4.09 -16.45 -16.62
C LYS A 290 5.26 -15.48 -16.54
N LYS A 291 5.15 -14.43 -15.73
CA LYS A 291 6.22 -13.44 -15.46
C LYS A 291 7.24 -13.88 -14.41
N ARG A 292 7.12 -15.09 -13.86
CA ARG A 292 7.99 -15.64 -12.79
C ARG A 292 8.04 -14.76 -11.53
N ILE A 293 6.95 -14.04 -11.24
CA ILE A 293 6.81 -13.22 -10.04
C ILE A 293 6.48 -14.11 -8.83
N ILE A 294 5.59 -15.09 -9.04
CA ILE A 294 5.28 -16.13 -8.07
C ILE A 294 5.74 -17.48 -8.60
N LYS A 295 6.07 -18.40 -7.70
CA LYS A 295 6.54 -19.74 -8.07
C LYS A 295 5.44 -20.48 -8.84
N THR A 296 5.83 -21.18 -9.89
CA THR A 296 4.97 -22.21 -10.48
C THR A 296 4.96 -23.37 -9.50
N ASN A 297 3.79 -23.76 -8.98
CA ASN A 297 3.68 -24.95 -8.15
C ASN A 297 4.00 -26.19 -9.01
N LYS A 298 5.28 -26.56 -9.08
CA LYS A 298 5.65 -27.95 -9.29
C LYS A 298 5.47 -28.62 -7.95
N LYS A 299 4.39 -29.40 -7.78
CA LYS A 299 4.38 -30.46 -6.77
C LYS A 299 5.53 -31.42 -7.13
N SER A 300 6.68 -31.25 -6.49
CA SER A 300 7.77 -32.23 -6.44
C SER A 300 8.57 -31.98 -5.15
N PRO A 301 8.79 -33.00 -4.30
CA PRO A 301 9.33 -32.83 -2.96
C PRO A 301 10.84 -32.58 -2.98
N GLY A 302 11.28 -31.65 -2.13
CA GLY A 302 12.67 -31.60 -1.66
C GLY A 302 13.63 -30.72 -2.47
N MET A 303 13.69 -29.42 -2.17
CA MET A 303 14.97 -28.72 -2.12
C MET A 303 14.86 -27.45 -1.26
N LYS A 304 15.66 -27.38 -0.19
CA LYS A 304 15.72 -26.24 0.74
C LYS A 304 16.25 -25.00 0.01
N SER A 305 15.57 -23.87 0.18
CA SER A 305 15.95 -22.57 -0.38
C SER A 305 16.95 -21.89 0.55
N THR A 306 18.16 -21.65 0.04
CA THR A 306 19.20 -20.86 0.69
C THR A 306 19.24 -19.49 0.03
N LEU A 307 18.67 -18.46 0.67
CA LEU A 307 18.85 -17.06 0.29
C LEU A 307 18.57 -16.15 1.49
N ILE A 308 19.43 -16.23 2.49
CA ILE A 308 19.53 -15.23 3.57
C ILE A 308 21.01 -15.02 3.87
N SER A 309 21.63 -13.95 3.33
CA SER A 309 22.83 -13.36 3.98
C SER A 309 23.28 -11.96 3.55
N SER A 310 22.59 -11.20 2.68
CA SER A 310 23.15 -9.89 2.22
C SER A 310 22.47 -8.61 2.73
N MET A 311 21.39 -8.67 3.52
CA MET A 311 20.66 -7.46 3.96
C MET A 311 21.15 -6.82 5.27
N ARG A 312 22.39 -7.08 5.69
CA ARG A 312 23.03 -6.36 6.82
C ARG A 312 24.44 -5.96 6.45
N ARG A 313 24.60 -4.87 5.69
CA ARG A 313 25.83 -4.07 5.69
C ARG A 313 25.62 -2.76 4.92
N ARG A 314 25.83 -1.67 5.67
CA ARG A 314 25.96 -0.26 5.31
C ARG A 314 24.69 0.44 4.87
#